data_AF-A0A929GGI4-F1
#
_entry.id   AF-A0A929GGI4-F1
#
_cell.length_a   1.000
_cell.length_b   1.000
_cell.length_c   1.000
_cell.angle_alpha   90.00
_cell.angle_beta   90.00
_cell.angle_gamma   90.00
#
_symmetry.space_group_name_H-M   'P 1'
#
loop_
_entity.id
_entity.type
_entity.pdbx_description
1 polymer ?
#
loop_
_entity_poly.entity_id
_entity_poly.type
_entity_poly.pdbx_seq_one_letter_code
_entity_poly.pdbx_strand_id
1 'polypeptide(L)'
;MEVVNTIGRRKTAVARIYLKEGKGNIIVNKKDYKEYFPSASLQYVINQPLEITKSTNKYDIKVNLDGGGLTGQAEALRLAIARAMCKIDAENRVALKTKGLLTRDPRMVERKKPGQPKARKKFQFSKR
;
A
#
# COMPACT_ATOMS: atom_id res chain seq x y z
N MET A 1 21.36 -13.55 -7.41
CA MET A 1 20.54 -12.32 -7.42
C MET A 1 19.79 -12.25 -6.12
N GLU A 2 20.05 -11.21 -5.35
CA GLU A 2 19.45 -11.02 -4.03
C GLU A 2 17.97 -10.62 -4.19
N VAL A 3 17.09 -11.23 -3.40
CA VAL A 3 15.65 -10.93 -3.41
C VAL A 3 15.38 -9.97 -2.25
N VAL A 4 14.97 -8.75 -2.57
CA VAL A 4 14.68 -7.75 -1.55
C VAL A 4 13.26 -7.99 -1.02
N ASN A 5 13.17 -8.34 0.26
CA ASN A 5 11.90 -8.51 0.95
C ASN A 5 11.50 -7.24 1.72
N THR A 6 10.26 -6.79 1.56
CA THR A 6 9.71 -5.72 2.39
C THR A 6 8.22 -5.89 2.65
N ILE A 7 7.73 -5.12 3.61
CA ILE A 7 6.36 -5.18 4.09
C ILE A 7 5.76 -3.79 4.06
N GLY A 8 4.52 -3.70 3.62
CA GLY A 8 3.65 -2.54 3.77
C GLY A 8 2.36 -2.92 4.49
N ARG A 9 1.80 -2.00 5.26
CA ARG A 9 0.57 -2.24 6.04
C ARG A 9 -0.31 -1.01 5.99
N ARG A 10 -1.60 -1.21 5.77
CA ARG A 10 -2.60 -0.14 5.79
C ARG A 10 -3.94 -0.69 6.26
N LYS A 11 -4.55 -0.02 7.24
CA LYS A 11 -5.75 -0.55 7.91
C LYS A 11 -5.46 -1.97 8.41
N THR A 12 -6.26 -2.94 8.01
CA THR A 12 -6.08 -4.37 8.26
C THR A 12 -5.33 -5.10 7.15
N ALA A 13 -5.02 -4.43 6.03
CA ALA A 13 -4.33 -5.00 4.90
C ALA A 13 -2.81 -5.08 5.13
N VAL A 14 -2.23 -6.20 4.73
CA VAL A 14 -0.79 -6.49 4.79
C VAL A 14 -0.30 -6.89 3.40
N ALA A 15 0.74 -6.21 2.93
CA ALA A 15 1.44 -6.51 1.69
C ALA A 15 2.84 -7.00 2.01
N ARG A 16 3.18 -8.21 1.56
CA ARG A 16 4.56 -8.71 1.56
C ARG A 16 5.04 -8.79 0.12
N ILE A 17 6.16 -8.13 -0.16
CA ILE A 17 6.71 -8.10 -1.52
C ILE A 17 8.07 -8.77 -1.56
N TYR A 18 8.33 -9.38 -2.70
CA TYR A 18 9.60 -9.94 -3.13
C TYR A 18 9.98 -9.24 -4.42
N LEU A 19 11.02 -8.41 -4.35
CA LEU A 19 11.48 -7.63 -5.47
C LEU A 19 12.78 -8.24 -6.03
N LYS A 20 12.83 -8.34 -7.35
CA LYS A 20 13.98 -8.82 -8.11
C LYS A 20 14.20 -7.91 -9.32
N GLU A 21 15.44 -7.76 -9.78
CA GLU A 21 15.72 -7.14 -11.08
C GLU A 21 15.08 -7.93 -12.23
N GLY A 22 14.46 -7.24 -13.17
CA GLY A 22 13.64 -7.87 -14.21
C GLY A 22 13.06 -6.88 -15.23
N LYS A 23 11.90 -7.23 -15.79
CA LYS A 23 11.27 -6.52 -16.92
C LYS A 23 10.13 -5.58 -16.51
N GLY A 24 9.82 -5.47 -15.21
CA GLY A 24 8.71 -4.64 -14.72
C GLY A 24 7.42 -5.42 -14.44
N ASN A 25 7.48 -6.74 -14.34
CA ASN A 25 6.28 -7.56 -14.14
C ASN A 25 5.82 -7.51 -12.68
N ILE A 26 4.58 -7.07 -12.45
CA ILE A 26 3.97 -7.03 -11.12
C ILE A 26 2.90 -8.12 -11.02
N ILE A 27 3.16 -9.14 -10.20
CA ILE A 27 2.25 -10.26 -9.97
C ILE A 27 1.72 -10.19 -8.54
N VAL A 28 0.40 -10.18 -8.41
CA VAL A 28 -0.33 -10.07 -7.14
C VAL A 28 -1.13 -11.35 -6.91
N ASN A 29 -0.84 -12.11 -5.85
CA ASN A 29 -1.54 -13.36 -5.53
C ASN A 29 -1.70 -14.30 -6.74
N LYS A 30 -0.64 -14.45 -7.53
CA LYS A 30 -0.57 -15.26 -8.76
C LYS A 30 -1.38 -14.75 -9.97
N LYS A 31 -1.93 -13.53 -9.90
CA LYS A 31 -2.61 -12.85 -11.00
C LYS A 31 -1.84 -11.60 -11.43
N ASP A 32 -2.14 -11.07 -12.61
CA ASP A 32 -1.59 -9.79 -13.01
C ASP A 32 -2.17 -8.66 -12.14
N TYR A 33 -1.38 -7.63 -11.86
CA TYR A 33 -1.82 -6.55 -10.99
C TYR A 33 -3.00 -5.75 -11.59
N LYS A 34 -3.13 -5.67 -12.92
CA LYS A 34 -4.25 -4.99 -13.58
C LYS A 34 -5.55 -5.77 -13.42
N GLU A 35 -5.48 -7.10 -13.41
CA GLU A 35 -6.63 -7.95 -13.13
C GLU A 35 -7.04 -7.87 -11.65
N TYR A 36 -6.07 -7.83 -10.74
CA TYR A 36 -6.35 -7.73 -9.30
C TYR A 36 -6.90 -6.35 -8.91
N PHE A 37 -6.38 -5.28 -9.52
CA PHE A 37 -6.80 -3.90 -9.31
C PHE A 37 -7.41 -3.33 -10.59
N PRO A 38 -8.74 -3.50 -10.82
CA PRO A 38 -9.37 -3.05 -12.06
C PRO A 38 -9.44 -1.52 -12.19
N SER A 39 -9.36 -0.78 -11.08
CA SER A 39 -9.44 0.68 -11.09
C SER A 39 -8.11 1.33 -11.46
N ALA A 40 -8.11 2.19 -12.48
CA ALA A 40 -6.94 2.96 -12.91
C ALA A 40 -6.34 3.82 -11.78
N SER A 41 -7.19 4.36 -10.89
CA SER A 41 -6.72 5.15 -9.74
C SER A 41 -5.88 4.31 -8.77
N LEU A 42 -6.23 3.03 -8.57
CA LEU A 42 -5.46 2.13 -7.71
C LEU A 42 -4.15 1.71 -8.35
N GLN A 43 -4.15 1.48 -9.66
CA GLN A 43 -2.93 1.20 -10.42
C GLN A 43 -1.95 2.38 -10.36
N TYR A 44 -2.45 3.62 -10.48
CA TYR A 44 -1.63 4.82 -10.30
C TYR A 44 -0.97 4.89 -8.93
N VAL A 45 -1.71 4.60 -7.85
CA VAL A 45 -1.18 4.58 -6.48
C VAL A 45 -0.05 3.55 -6.33
N ILE A 46 -0.15 2.40 -6.98
CA ILE A 46 0.87 1.33 -6.95
C ILE A 46 2.14 1.75 -7.71
N ASN A 47 1.98 2.41 -8.86
CA ASN A 47 3.09 2.82 -9.74
C ASN A 47 3.83 4.07 -9.26
N GLN A 48 3.18 4.94 -8.49
CA GLN A 48 3.74 6.18 -7.95
C GLN A 48 5.18 6.09 -7.38
N PRO A 49 5.54 5.13 -6.50
CA PRO A 49 6.91 5.00 -6.01
C PRO A 49 7.93 4.63 -7.10
N LEU A 50 7.52 3.86 -8.12
CA LEU A 50 8.39 3.47 -9.23
C LEU A 50 8.64 4.64 -10.20
N GLU A 51 7.63 5.49 -10.40
CA GLU A 51 7.75 6.69 -11.23
C GLU A 51 8.71 7.71 -10.61
N ILE A 52 8.63 7.91 -9.28
CA ILE A 52 9.51 8.84 -8.55
C ILE A 52 10.96 8.39 -8.62
N THR A 53 11.23 7.09 -8.51
CA THR A 53 12.58 6.53 -8.60
C THR A 53 13.00 6.22 -10.05
N LYS A 54 12.20 6.63 -11.06
CA LYS A 54 12.45 6.38 -12.49
C LYS A 54 12.81 4.92 -12.80
N SER A 55 12.16 4.00 -12.09
CA SER A 55 12.48 2.55 -12.08
C SER A 55 11.32 1.70 -12.60
N THR A 56 10.42 2.29 -13.39
CA THR A 56 9.13 1.74 -13.81
C THR A 56 9.21 0.38 -14.52
N ASN A 57 10.34 0.03 -15.15
CA ASN A 57 10.52 -1.23 -15.89
C ASN A 57 11.77 -2.03 -15.49
N LYS A 58 12.39 -1.72 -14.34
CA LYS A 58 13.66 -2.34 -13.94
C LYS A 58 13.50 -3.56 -13.04
N TYR A 59 12.35 -3.70 -12.39
CA TYR A 59 12.16 -4.67 -11.32
C TYR A 59 10.88 -5.47 -11.49
N ASP A 60 10.99 -6.79 -11.32
CA ASP A 60 9.86 -7.69 -11.18
C ASP A 60 9.45 -7.76 -9.70
N ILE A 61 8.14 -7.67 -9.45
CA ILE A 61 7.56 -7.60 -8.11
C ILE A 61 6.56 -8.73 -7.95
N LYS A 62 6.85 -9.67 -7.05
CA LYS A 62 5.89 -10.67 -6.59
C LYS A 62 5.32 -10.25 -5.25
N VAL A 63 3.99 -10.25 -5.14
CA VAL A 63 3.28 -9.73 -3.98
C VAL A 63 2.32 -10.79 -3.42
N ASN A 64 2.38 -10.97 -2.11
CA ASN A 64 1.33 -11.63 -1.33
C ASN A 64 0.55 -10.57 -0.56
N LEU A 65 -0.73 -10.38 -0.92
CA LEU A 65 -1.66 -9.47 -0.26
C LEU A 65 -2.72 -10.24 0.51
N ASP A 66 -2.98 -9.79 1.74
CA ASP A 66 -4.04 -10.33 2.58
C ASP A 66 -4.67 -9.25 3.48
N GLY A 67 -5.94 -9.45 3.82
CA GLY A 67 -6.73 -8.59 4.70
C GLY A 67 -7.24 -7.28 4.08
N GLY A 68 -8.22 -6.67 4.75
CA GLY A 68 -8.80 -5.37 4.35
C GLY A 68 -9.63 -5.44 3.07
N GLY A 69 -9.54 -4.39 2.25
CA GLY A 69 -10.16 -4.31 0.92
C GLY A 69 -9.20 -3.70 -0.09
N LEU A 70 -9.60 -3.64 -1.36
CA LEU A 70 -8.72 -3.28 -2.50
C LEU A 70 -7.97 -1.95 -2.31
N THR A 71 -8.65 -0.92 -1.80
CA THR A 71 -8.04 0.40 -1.55
C THR A 71 -6.94 0.34 -0.50
N GLY A 72 -7.20 -0.31 0.64
CA GLY A 72 -6.22 -0.51 1.71
C GLY A 72 -5.06 -1.39 1.25
N GLN A 73 -5.33 -2.40 0.43
CA GLN A 73 -4.32 -3.28 -0.14
C GLN A 73 -3.40 -2.55 -1.13
N ALA A 74 -3.94 -1.70 -2.01
CA ALA A 74 -3.14 -0.89 -2.94
C ALA A 74 -2.21 0.08 -2.19
N GLU A 75 -2.71 0.76 -1.17
CA GLU A 75 -1.91 1.64 -0.31
C GLU A 75 -0.84 0.89 0.49
N ALA A 76 -1.15 -0.32 0.96
CA ALA A 76 -0.18 -1.19 1.62
C ALA A 76 0.92 -1.63 0.64
N LEU A 77 0.56 -2.01 -0.58
CA LEU A 77 1.50 -2.37 -1.64
C LEU A 77 2.41 -1.20 -2.00
N ARG A 78 1.86 0.01 -2.16
CA ARG A 78 2.63 1.24 -2.39
C ARG A 78 3.72 1.45 -1.34
N LEU A 79 3.37 1.31 -0.05
CA LEU A 79 4.33 1.46 1.04
C LEU A 79 5.42 0.38 1.01
N ALA A 80 5.06 -0.85 0.65
CA ALA A 80 6.03 -1.93 0.50
C ALA A 80 7.03 -1.62 -0.62
N ILE A 81 6.55 -1.21 -1.80
CA ILE A 81 7.40 -0.87 -2.95
C ILE A 81 8.36 0.27 -2.61
N ALA A 82 7.85 1.35 -1.99
CA ALA A 82 8.68 2.46 -1.56
C ALA A 82 9.80 2.02 -0.59
N ARG A 83 9.50 1.10 0.33
CA ARG A 83 10.50 0.54 1.26
C ARG A 83 11.52 -0.35 0.55
N ALA A 84 11.11 -1.12 -0.45
CA ALA A 84 12.05 -1.93 -1.24
C ALA A 84 13.01 -1.03 -2.02
N MET A 85 12.52 0.05 -2.64
CA MET A 85 13.36 1.00 -3.35
C MET A 85 14.43 1.64 -2.43
N CYS A 86 14.07 1.99 -1.20
CA CYS A 86 15.05 2.48 -0.22
C CYS A 86 16.06 1.43 0.25
N LYS A 87 15.75 0.14 0.15
CA LYS A 87 16.70 -0.94 0.50
C LYS A 87 17.71 -1.19 -0.62
N ILE A 88 17.28 -1.04 -1.87
CA ILE A 88 18.15 -1.20 -3.05
C ILE A 88 19.13 -0.03 -3.11
N ASP A 89 18.62 1.18 -2.95
CA ASP A 89 19.42 2.39 -2.98
C ASP A 89 18.90 3.41 -1.95
N ALA A 90 19.80 3.81 -1.05
CA ALA A 90 19.51 4.69 0.06
C ALA A 90 19.21 6.14 -0.39
N GLU A 91 19.68 6.56 -1.56
CA GLU A 91 19.48 7.92 -2.09
C GLU A 91 18.00 8.20 -2.40
N ASN A 92 17.27 7.16 -2.83
CA ASN A 92 15.83 7.22 -3.09
C ASN A 92 15.00 7.64 -1.87
N ARG A 93 15.55 7.50 -0.65
CA ARG A 93 14.86 7.86 0.59
C ARG A 93 14.46 9.32 0.62
N VAL A 94 15.29 10.24 0.13
CA VAL A 94 14.99 11.68 0.18
C VAL A 94 13.79 11.99 -0.72
N ALA A 95 13.84 11.56 -1.98
CA ALA A 95 12.75 11.77 -2.94
C ALA A 95 11.41 11.17 -2.46
N LEU A 96 11.44 9.93 -1.95
CA LEU A 96 10.25 9.23 -1.46
C LEU A 96 9.69 9.83 -0.16
N LYS A 97 10.57 10.33 0.72
CA LYS A 97 10.15 10.98 1.98
C LYS A 97 9.49 12.33 1.72
N THR A 98 10.04 13.13 0.81
CA THR A 98 9.46 14.43 0.42
C THR A 98 8.06 14.28 -0.16
N LYS A 99 7.79 13.17 -0.86
CA LYS A 99 6.45 12.83 -1.38
C LYS A 99 5.56 12.08 -0.37
N GLY A 100 6.03 11.85 0.87
CA GLY A 100 5.24 11.26 1.95
C GLY A 100 4.97 9.75 1.83
N LEU A 101 5.72 9.02 1.00
CA LEU A 101 5.41 7.62 0.65
C LEU A 101 5.96 6.57 1.64
N LEU A 102 6.87 6.97 2.52
CA LEU A 102 7.52 6.06 3.49
C LEU A 102 6.80 5.96 4.83
N THR A 103 5.89 6.90 5.11
CA THR A 103 5.17 6.95 6.38
C THR A 103 3.96 6.03 6.33
N ARG A 104 3.86 5.12 7.30
CA ARG A 104 2.65 4.30 7.47
C ARG A 104 1.51 5.19 7.97
N ASP A 105 0.37 5.19 7.29
CA ASP A 105 -0.82 5.89 7.80
C ASP A 105 -1.41 5.11 9.01
N PRO A 106 -1.41 5.72 10.21
CA PRO A 106 -1.83 5.06 11.45
C PRO A 106 -3.35 4.99 11.64
N ARG A 107 -4.15 5.69 10.81
CA ARG A 107 -5.60 5.76 10.99
C ARG A 107 -6.22 4.37 10.90
N MET A 108 -6.96 3.97 11.92
CA MET A 108 -7.73 2.72 11.96
C MET A 108 -9.22 3.01 12.15
N VAL A 109 -10.08 1.99 12.08
CA VAL A 109 -11.50 2.12 12.43
C VAL A 109 -11.58 2.39 13.94
N GLU A 110 -12.24 3.48 14.32
CA GLU A 110 -12.47 3.79 15.73
C GLU A 110 -13.46 2.79 16.35
N ARG A 111 -13.17 2.33 17.56
CA ARG A 111 -14.03 1.39 18.29
C ARG A 111 -15.40 2.02 18.58
N LYS A 112 -16.46 1.22 18.49
CA LYS A 112 -17.80 1.62 18.94
C LYS A 112 -17.83 1.77 20.47
N LYS A 113 -18.33 2.92 20.96
CA LYS A 113 -18.56 3.17 22.39
C LYS A 113 -19.93 2.60 22.81
N PRO A 114 -20.07 2.04 24.03
CA PRO A 114 -21.36 1.59 24.53
C PRO A 114 -22.33 2.78 24.63
N GLY A 115 -23.63 2.54 24.45
CA GLY A 115 -24.65 3.60 24.47
C GLY A 115 -24.66 4.52 23.24
N GLN A 116 -23.93 4.20 22.16
CA GLN A 116 -23.96 4.95 20.90
C GLN A 116 -24.28 4.04 19.70
N PRO A 117 -25.02 4.51 18.68
CA PRO A 117 -25.31 3.73 17.47
C PRO A 117 -24.06 3.43 16.63
N LYS A 118 -23.08 4.34 16.54
CA LYS A 118 -21.77 4.14 15.87
C LYS A 118 -20.64 4.72 16.74
N ALA A 119 -19.39 4.70 16.24
CA ALA A 119 -18.22 5.18 16.98
C ALA A 119 -18.36 6.61 17.56
N ARG A 120 -19.04 7.51 16.84
CA ARG A 120 -19.28 8.91 17.27
C ARG A 120 -20.73 9.38 17.13
N LYS A 121 -21.58 8.65 16.41
CA LYS A 121 -22.96 9.07 16.14
C LYS A 121 -23.74 9.00 17.44
N LYS A 122 -24.44 10.08 17.79
CA LYS A 122 -25.40 10.11 18.91
C LYS A 122 -26.80 9.76 18.42
N PHE A 123 -27.65 9.27 19.32
CA PHE A 123 -29.08 9.15 19.03
C PHE A 123 -29.70 10.54 18.87
N GLN A 124 -30.69 10.66 17.99
CA GLN A 124 -31.53 11.85 17.92
C GLN A 124 -32.39 11.88 19.19
N PHE A 125 -32.52 13.05 19.82
CA PHE A 125 -33.36 13.25 20.99
C PHE A 125 -34.35 14.39 20.73
N SER A 126 -35.57 14.28 21.26
CA SER A 126 -36.51 15.40 21.32
C SER A 126 -36.26 16.19 22.59
N LYS A 127 -36.30 17.52 22.50
CA LYS A 127 -36.35 18.38 23.68
C LYS A 127 -37.75 18.30 24.29
N ARG A 128 -37.84 18.56 25.59
CA ARG A 128 -39.10 18.68 26.34
C ARG A 128 -39.37 20.15 26.61
#